data_AF-A0A0A2V794-F1
#
_entry.id   AF-A0A0A2V794-F1
#
_cell.length_a   1.000
_cell.length_b   1.000
_cell.length_c   1.000
_cell.angle_alpha   90.00
_cell.angle_beta   90.00
_cell.angle_gamma   90.00
#
_symmetry.space_group_name_H-M   'P 1'
#
loop_
_entity.id
_entity.type
_entity.pdbx_description
1 polymer ?
#
loop_
_entity_poly.entity_id
_entity_poly.type
_entity_poly.pdbx_seq_one_letter_code
_entity_poly.pdbx_strand_id
1 'polypeptide(L)'
;MAEIEYAKNKVLLAPENRCPWAYARGVLRAAGKSMAELEGFASKFILEEVEADGGVKYQVRSSLAVEWLADVYAEEAEDEKGTEEKRKADAVKMLTLLKDKYDPIRKNYWDYRIRML
;
A
#
# COMPACT_ATOMS: atom_id res chain seq x y z
N MET A 1 5.54 -16.22 -10.71
CA MET A 1 6.10 -17.05 -9.61
C MET A 1 4.96 -17.76 -8.93
N ALA A 2 5.03 -19.09 -8.76
CA ALA A 2 3.94 -19.88 -8.19
C ALA A 2 3.52 -19.40 -6.78
N GLU A 3 4.49 -19.11 -5.91
CA GLU A 3 4.20 -18.66 -4.53
C GLU A 3 3.51 -17.29 -4.45
N ILE A 4 3.85 -16.37 -5.37
CA ILE A 4 3.17 -15.07 -5.45
C ILE A 4 1.73 -15.23 -5.93
N GLU A 5 1.49 -16.12 -6.89
CA GLU A 5 0.13 -16.44 -7.35
C GLU A 5 -0.70 -17.10 -6.25
N TYR A 6 -0.11 -18.03 -5.50
CA TYR A 6 -0.72 -18.60 -4.29
C TYR A 6 -1.10 -17.51 -3.28
N ALA A 7 -0.19 -16.61 -2.96
CA ALA A 7 -0.46 -15.50 -2.04
C ALA A 7 -1.59 -14.60 -2.54
N LYS A 8 -1.57 -14.20 -3.82
CA LYS A 8 -2.65 -13.41 -4.46
C LYS A 8 -4.00 -14.10 -4.33
N ASN A 9 -4.07 -15.41 -4.61
CA ASN A 9 -5.29 -16.17 -4.47
C ASN A 9 -5.82 -16.17 -3.03
N LYS A 10 -4.93 -16.26 -2.02
CA LYS A 10 -5.35 -16.16 -0.61
C LYS A 10 -5.77 -14.74 -0.21
N VAL A 11 -5.12 -13.70 -0.73
CA VAL A 11 -5.58 -12.30 -0.54
C VAL A 11 -6.99 -12.12 -1.13
N LEU A 12 -7.25 -12.64 -2.33
CA LEU A 12 -8.57 -12.52 -2.98
C LEU A 12 -9.70 -13.17 -2.17
N LEU A 13 -9.40 -14.24 -1.41
CA LEU A 13 -10.37 -14.88 -0.52
C LEU A 13 -10.67 -14.05 0.74
N ALA A 14 -9.66 -13.36 1.29
CA ALA A 14 -9.79 -12.54 2.49
C ALA A 14 -8.82 -11.35 2.43
N PRO A 15 -9.21 -10.22 1.80
CA PRO A 15 -8.30 -9.11 1.55
C PRO A 15 -7.72 -8.45 2.82
N GLU A 16 -8.43 -8.52 3.94
CA GLU A 16 -7.99 -8.01 5.25
C GLU A 16 -7.21 -9.06 6.08
N ASN A 17 -6.98 -10.27 5.57
CA ASN A 17 -6.14 -11.23 6.26
C ASN A 17 -4.66 -10.87 6.08
N ARG A 18 -3.96 -10.57 7.18
CA ARG A 18 -2.53 -10.17 7.17
C ARG A 18 -1.58 -11.27 6.72
N CYS A 19 -1.91 -12.54 6.93
CA CYS A 19 -0.99 -13.66 6.63
C CYS A 19 -0.58 -13.72 5.14
N PRO A 20 -1.50 -13.72 4.16
CA PRO A 20 -1.14 -13.72 2.74
C PRO A 20 -0.28 -12.53 2.30
N TRP A 21 -0.55 -11.33 2.81
CA TRP A 21 0.26 -10.14 2.52
C TRP A 21 1.67 -10.26 3.09
N ALA A 22 1.80 -10.67 4.36
CA ALA A 22 3.10 -10.90 4.98
C ALA A 22 3.91 -11.99 4.24
N TYR A 23 3.23 -13.07 3.82
CA TYR A 23 3.82 -14.14 3.04
C TYR A 23 4.34 -13.64 1.68
N ALA A 24 3.52 -12.90 0.92
CA ALA A 24 3.92 -12.30 -0.36
C ALA A 24 5.16 -11.42 -0.21
N ARG A 25 5.21 -10.59 0.85
CA ARG A 25 6.38 -9.74 1.15
C ARG A 25 7.63 -10.59 1.40
N GLY A 26 7.52 -11.65 2.18
CA GLY A 26 8.62 -12.59 2.45
C GLY A 26 9.13 -13.26 1.18
N VAL A 27 8.23 -13.71 0.30
CA VAL A 27 8.58 -14.33 -0.99
C VAL A 27 9.31 -13.36 -1.92
N LEU A 28 8.82 -12.12 -2.07
CA LEU A 28 9.49 -11.11 -2.90
C LEU A 28 10.89 -10.79 -2.36
N ARG A 29 11.00 -10.58 -1.05
CA ARG A 29 12.30 -10.34 -0.39
C ARG A 29 13.28 -11.48 -0.61
N ALA A 30 12.85 -12.73 -0.40
CA ALA A 30 13.70 -13.90 -0.60
C ALA A 30 14.14 -14.07 -2.07
N ALA A 31 13.33 -13.59 -3.02
CA ALA A 31 13.65 -13.59 -4.44
C ALA A 31 14.43 -12.34 -4.90
N GLY A 32 14.77 -11.41 -3.99
CA GLY A 32 15.47 -10.16 -4.33
C GLY A 32 14.63 -9.24 -5.23
N LYS A 33 13.31 -9.27 -5.10
CA LYS A 33 12.38 -8.50 -5.91
C LYS A 33 11.71 -7.38 -5.11
N SER A 34 11.42 -6.27 -5.79
CA SER A 34 10.73 -5.12 -5.19
C SER A 34 9.26 -5.43 -4.89
N MET A 35 8.74 -4.77 -3.85
CA MET A 35 7.31 -4.79 -3.54
C MET A 35 6.44 -4.17 -4.65
N ALA A 36 7.03 -3.32 -5.51
CA ALA A 36 6.37 -2.72 -6.67
C ALA A 36 5.82 -3.77 -7.66
N GLU A 37 6.37 -5.00 -7.68
CA GLU A 37 5.81 -6.10 -8.51
C GLU A 37 4.32 -6.38 -8.21
N LEU A 38 3.87 -6.05 -6.99
CA LEU A 38 2.47 -6.20 -6.58
C LEU A 38 1.70 -4.89 -6.47
N GLU A 39 2.25 -3.75 -6.88
CA GLU A 39 1.57 -2.45 -6.85
C GLU A 39 0.22 -2.54 -7.59
N GLY A 40 0.23 -2.92 -8.87
CA GLY A 40 -0.99 -3.03 -9.67
C GLY A 40 -1.98 -4.10 -9.18
N PHE A 41 -1.55 -5.04 -8.32
CA PHE A 41 -2.46 -5.95 -7.63
C PHE A 41 -3.06 -5.30 -6.38
N ALA A 42 -2.25 -4.63 -5.56
CA ALA A 42 -2.68 -3.93 -4.35
C ALA A 42 -3.66 -2.78 -4.68
N SER A 43 -3.42 -2.03 -5.75
CA SER A 43 -4.29 -0.92 -6.17
C SER A 43 -5.72 -1.36 -6.48
N LYS A 44 -5.96 -2.63 -6.83
CA LYS A 44 -7.33 -3.15 -7.09
C LYS A 44 -8.22 -3.15 -5.84
N PHE A 45 -7.65 -3.05 -4.66
CA PHE A 45 -8.38 -2.99 -3.40
C PHE A 45 -8.70 -1.56 -2.95
N ILE A 46 -8.37 -0.56 -3.76
CA ILE A 46 -8.59 0.86 -3.48
C ILE A 46 -9.31 1.46 -4.68
N LEU A 47 -10.53 1.91 -4.47
CA LEU A 47 -11.29 2.65 -5.48
C LEU A 47 -11.18 4.15 -5.17
N GLU A 48 -10.78 4.92 -6.18
CA GLU A 48 -10.77 6.37 -6.16
C GLU A 48 -12.04 6.88 -6.86
N GLU A 49 -12.87 7.60 -6.13
CA GLU A 49 -14.05 8.28 -6.67
C GLU A 49 -13.78 9.78 -6.65
N VAL A 50 -13.80 10.42 -7.82
CA VAL A 50 -13.71 11.88 -7.91
C VAL A 50 -15.12 12.44 -7.72
N GLU A 51 -15.28 13.25 -6.68
CA GLU A 51 -16.53 13.94 -6.35
C GLU A 51 -16.72 15.16 -7.27
N ALA A 52 -17.96 15.65 -7.38
CA ALA A 52 -18.33 16.72 -8.30
C ALA A 52 -17.67 18.07 -7.97
N ASP A 53 -17.21 18.25 -6.74
CA ASP A 53 -16.46 19.42 -6.26
C ASP A 53 -14.93 19.29 -6.48
N GLY A 54 -14.48 18.20 -7.09
CA GLY A 54 -13.06 17.89 -7.29
C GLY A 54 -12.40 17.18 -6.10
N GLY A 55 -13.14 16.87 -5.03
CA GLY A 55 -12.68 16.03 -3.94
C GLY A 55 -12.37 14.59 -4.41
N VAL A 56 -11.48 13.89 -3.72
CA VAL A 56 -11.21 12.47 -3.98
C VAL A 56 -11.62 11.66 -2.77
N LYS A 57 -12.61 10.78 -2.97
CA LYS A 57 -13.08 9.85 -1.97
C LYS A 57 -12.51 8.46 -2.23
N TYR A 58 -11.95 7.89 -1.18
CA TYR A 58 -11.42 6.53 -1.20
C TYR A 58 -12.42 5.53 -0.66
N GLN A 59 -12.64 4.45 -1.40
CA GLN A 59 -13.22 3.21 -0.90
C GLN A 59 -12.15 2.11 -0.88
N VAL A 60 -11.66 1.81 0.32
CA VAL A 60 -10.66 0.77 0.55
C VAL A 60 -11.34 -0.53 0.98
N ARG A 61 -11.01 -1.62 0.29
CA ARG A 61 -11.42 -3.00 0.62
C ARG A 61 -10.37 -3.77 1.42
N SER A 62 -9.14 -3.25 1.50
CA SER A 62 -8.05 -3.82 2.26
C SER A 62 -7.14 -2.70 2.79
N SER A 63 -7.17 -2.45 4.09
CA SER A 63 -6.22 -1.58 4.80
C SER A 63 -4.77 -2.03 4.60
N LEU A 64 -4.56 -3.34 4.47
CA LEU A 64 -3.26 -3.93 4.19
C LEU A 64 -2.75 -3.63 2.79
N ALA A 65 -3.63 -3.48 1.80
CA ALA A 65 -3.25 -3.01 0.48
C ALA A 65 -2.80 -1.54 0.51
N VAL A 66 -3.43 -0.70 1.33
CA VAL A 66 -3.00 0.69 1.55
C VAL A 66 -1.61 0.72 2.22
N GLU A 67 -1.39 -0.11 3.24
CA GLU A 67 -0.09 -0.27 3.90
C GLU A 67 0.98 -0.75 2.89
N TRP A 68 0.62 -1.67 1.99
CA TRP A 68 1.50 -2.14 0.92
C TRP A 68 1.89 -1.03 -0.05
N LEU A 69 0.91 -0.26 -0.56
CA LEU A 69 1.19 0.83 -1.50
C LEU A 69 1.99 1.96 -0.85
N ALA A 70 1.72 2.28 0.42
CA ALA A 70 2.53 3.24 1.16
C ALA A 70 4.01 2.85 1.21
N ASP A 71 4.30 1.55 1.43
CA ASP A 71 5.67 1.04 1.43
C ASP A 71 6.30 1.05 0.02
N VAL A 72 5.54 0.69 -1.01
CA VAL A 72 6.01 0.75 -2.42
C VAL A 72 6.38 2.19 -2.79
N TYR A 73 5.51 3.14 -2.52
CA TYR A 73 5.74 4.55 -2.86
C TYR A 73 6.89 5.17 -2.06
N ALA A 74 7.12 4.70 -0.83
CA ALA A 74 8.29 5.11 -0.05
C ALA A 74 9.60 4.56 -0.66
N GLU A 75 9.63 3.28 -1.02
CA GLU A 75 10.79 2.62 -1.66
C GLU A 75 11.13 3.30 -3.01
N GLU A 76 10.13 3.53 -3.86
CA GLU A 76 10.32 4.21 -5.14
C GLU A 76 10.77 5.67 -4.98
N ALA A 77 10.36 6.37 -3.91
CA ALA A 77 10.82 7.74 -3.67
C ALA A 77 12.32 7.80 -3.35
N GLU A 78 12.86 6.78 -2.69
CA GLU A 78 14.30 6.69 -2.36
C GLU A 78 15.15 6.27 -3.59
N ASP A 79 14.61 5.37 -4.42
CA ASP A 79 15.37 4.75 -5.51
C ASP A 79 15.21 5.47 -6.87
N GLU A 80 14.05 6.08 -7.17
CA GLU A 80 13.74 6.69 -8.48
C GLU A 80 14.04 8.20 -8.53
N LYS A 81 15.21 8.55 -9.06
CA LYS A 81 15.58 9.96 -9.27
C LYS A 81 14.59 10.67 -10.22
N GLY A 82 14.02 11.77 -9.75
CA GLY A 82 13.13 12.65 -10.52
C GLY A 82 11.63 12.42 -10.27
N THR A 83 11.25 11.34 -9.57
CA THR A 83 9.86 11.08 -9.12
C THR A 83 9.71 11.13 -7.60
N GLU A 84 10.81 11.35 -6.86
CA GLU A 84 10.89 11.41 -5.39
C GLU A 84 9.74 12.20 -4.75
N GLU A 85 9.56 13.48 -5.11
CA GLU A 85 8.52 14.32 -4.49
C GLU A 85 7.11 13.76 -4.70
N LYS A 86 6.83 13.24 -5.90
CA LYS A 86 5.51 12.67 -6.24
C LYS A 86 5.28 11.37 -5.48
N ARG A 87 6.23 10.45 -5.50
CA ARG A 87 6.12 9.15 -4.81
C ARG A 87 6.05 9.33 -3.30
N LYS A 88 6.83 10.26 -2.74
CA LYS A 88 6.72 10.66 -1.33
C LYS A 88 5.34 11.21 -1.00
N ALA A 89 4.77 12.07 -1.85
CA ALA A 89 3.40 12.57 -1.65
C ALA A 89 2.35 11.45 -1.72
N ASP A 90 2.49 10.50 -2.64
CA ASP A 90 1.61 9.34 -2.75
C ASP A 90 1.71 8.44 -1.50
N ALA A 91 2.92 8.22 -0.97
CA ALA A 91 3.14 7.51 0.29
C ALA A 91 2.46 8.21 1.47
N VAL A 92 2.65 9.54 1.61
CA VAL A 92 1.99 10.35 2.65
C VAL A 92 0.47 10.25 2.55
N LYS A 93 -0.08 10.26 1.33
CA LYS A 93 -1.51 10.12 1.07
C LYS A 93 -2.05 8.79 1.58
N MET A 94 -1.38 7.68 1.27
CA MET A 94 -1.78 6.34 1.72
C MET A 94 -1.68 6.20 3.25
N LEU A 95 -0.59 6.69 3.87
CA LEU A 95 -0.44 6.66 5.32
C LEU A 95 -1.47 7.55 6.04
N THR A 96 -1.82 8.69 5.47
CA THR A 96 -2.87 9.58 6.00
C THR A 96 -4.25 8.91 5.91
N LEU A 97 -4.51 8.16 4.83
CA LEU A 97 -5.74 7.41 4.66
C LEU A 97 -5.91 6.29 5.73
N LEU A 98 -4.82 5.61 6.08
CA LEU A 98 -4.78 4.69 7.22
C LEU A 98 -5.02 5.44 8.54
N LYS A 99 -4.28 6.53 8.76
CA LYS A 99 -4.34 7.34 9.96
C LYS A 99 -5.74 7.82 10.32
N ASP A 100 -6.46 8.36 9.34
CA ASP A 100 -7.68 9.10 9.62
C ASP A 100 -8.95 8.25 9.42
N LYS A 101 -8.88 7.16 8.64
CA LYS A 101 -10.09 6.41 8.25
C LYS A 101 -10.02 4.91 8.46
N TYR A 102 -8.98 4.23 7.97
CA TYR A 102 -8.98 2.76 7.89
C TYR A 102 -8.26 2.07 9.05
N ASP A 103 -7.42 2.79 9.77
CA ASP A 103 -6.77 2.30 10.99
C ASP A 103 -6.41 3.43 11.97
N PRO A 104 -7.44 4.09 12.54
CA PRO A 104 -7.24 5.19 13.47
C PRO A 104 -6.66 4.74 14.82
N ILE A 105 -6.78 3.45 15.16
CA ILE A 105 -6.22 2.90 16.42
C ILE A 105 -4.69 3.05 16.42
N ARG A 106 -4.04 2.87 15.27
CA ARG A 106 -2.59 3.04 15.10
C ARG A 106 -2.18 4.44 14.62
N LYS A 107 -3.02 5.47 14.81
CA LYS A 107 -2.75 6.86 14.37
C LYS A 107 -1.33 7.36 14.66
N ASN A 108 -0.85 7.22 15.90
CA ASN A 108 0.49 7.68 16.29
C ASN A 108 1.62 6.95 15.54
N TYR A 109 1.41 5.67 15.19
CA TYR A 109 2.35 4.91 14.38
C TYR A 109 2.38 5.42 12.94
N TRP A 110 1.22 5.74 12.36
CA TRP A 110 1.14 6.35 11.03
C TRP A 110 1.76 7.73 10.98
N ASP A 111 1.54 8.57 11.99
CA ASP A 111 2.23 9.87 12.11
C ASP A 111 3.75 9.70 12.26
N TYR A 112 4.22 8.65 12.94
CA TYR A 112 5.64 8.30 12.96
C TYR A 112 6.16 7.90 11.57
N ARG A 113 5.45 7.01 10.87
CA ARG A 113 5.82 6.58 9.51
C ARG A 113 5.88 7.75 8.53
N ILE A 114 4.91 8.68 8.59
CA ILE A 114 4.89 9.89 7.75
C ILE A 114 6.13 10.76 7.99
N ARG A 115 6.59 10.91 9.24
CA ARG A 115 7.79 11.69 9.58
C ARG A 115 9.11 11.04 9.13
N MET A 116 9.08 9.75 8.83
CA MET A 116 10.24 8.98 8.37
C MET A 116 10.35 8.94 6.84
N LEU A 117 9.32 9.39 6.12
CA LEU A 117 9.35 9.51 4.65
C LEU A 117 10.24 10.66 4.20
#